data_AF-A0A8S0RJ29-F1
#
_entry.id   AF-A0A8S0RJ29-F1
#
_cell.length_a   1.000
_cell.length_b   1.000
_cell.length_c   1.000
_cell.angle_alpha   90.00
_cell.angle_beta   90.00
_cell.angle_gamma   90.00
#
_symmetry.space_group_name_H-M   'P 1'
#
loop_
_entity.id
_entity.type
_entity.pdbx_description
1 polymer ?
#
loop_
_entity_poly.entity_id
_entity_poly.type
_entity_poly.pdbx_seq_one_letter_code
_entity_poly.pdbx_strand_id
1 'polypeptide(L)'
;MGYVLRVRLASFFTGAALASAAGIYFLHKDYKIAHHSISQQVVEVEVNGEKQKSGVLIKKCRYLENSGCVGMCINMCKIPTQDFFTNEFGLPLTMTPNFEDMSCEMVYGQVPPSFEEDPASKQPCYADICSIANPSSSVCPKLQA
;
A
#
# COMPACT_ATOMS: atom_id res chain seq x y z
N MET A 1 -25.75 10.16 58.70
CA MET A 1 -25.63 10.45 57.26
C MET A 1 -24.39 9.87 56.54
N GLY A 2 -23.25 9.59 57.19
CA GLY A 2 -22.01 9.20 56.48
C GLY A 2 -22.00 7.84 55.75
N TYR A 3 -22.77 6.85 56.22
CA TYR A 3 -22.79 5.51 55.61
C TYR A 3 -23.46 5.49 54.22
N VAL A 4 -24.54 6.26 54.05
CA VAL A 4 -25.28 6.36 52.78
C VAL A 4 -24.41 7.00 51.69
N LEU A 5 -23.59 7.99 52.03
CA LEU A 5 -22.66 8.63 51.10
C LEU A 5 -21.53 7.69 50.67
N ARG A 6 -20.99 6.88 51.60
CA ARG A 6 -19.97 5.86 51.30
C ARG A 6 -20.48 4.76 50.37
N VAL A 7 -21.70 4.26 50.60
CA VAL A 7 -22.31 3.22 49.74
C VAL A 7 -22.52 3.74 48.32
N ARG A 8 -23.02 4.97 48.16
CA ARG A 8 -23.19 5.58 46.83
C ARG A 8 -21.86 5.73 46.10
N LEU A 9 -20.83 6.27 46.76
CA LEU A 9 -19.49 6.42 46.16
C LEU A 9 -18.92 5.07 45.69
N ALA A 10 -19.00 4.01 46.50
CA ALA A 10 -18.51 2.68 46.12
C ALA A 10 -19.22 2.12 44.87
N SER A 11 -20.53 2.27 44.74
CA SER A 11 -21.27 1.86 43.54
C SER A 11 -20.85 2.61 42.29
N PHE A 12 -20.54 3.91 42.39
CA PHE A 12 -20.03 4.70 41.27
C PHE A 12 -18.66 4.21 40.80
N PHE A 13 -17.73 3.94 41.73
CA PHE A 13 -16.39 3.45 41.37
C PHE A 13 -16.42 2.07 40.71
N THR A 14 -17.25 1.15 41.22
CA THR A 14 -17.41 -0.18 40.60
C THR A 14 -18.03 -0.07 39.20
N GLY A 15 -19.05 0.77 39.03
CA GLY A 15 -19.66 1.02 37.71
C GLY A 15 -18.67 1.61 36.70
N ALA A 16 -17.86 2.58 37.12
CA ALA A 16 -16.83 3.19 36.28
C ALA A 16 -15.73 2.19 35.89
N ALA A 17 -15.28 1.35 36.82
CA ALA A 17 -14.26 0.33 36.56
C ALA A 17 -14.74 -0.73 35.54
N LEU A 18 -15.99 -1.20 35.67
CA LEU A 18 -16.56 -2.17 34.73
C LEU A 18 -16.74 -1.57 33.33
N ALA A 19 -17.22 -0.33 33.22
CA ALA A 19 -17.34 0.36 31.93
C ALA A 19 -15.97 0.55 31.26
N SER A 20 -14.94 0.89 32.05
CA SER A 20 -13.58 1.06 31.56
C SER A 20 -12.98 -0.25 31.05
N ALA A 21 -13.15 -1.35 31.80
CA ALA A 21 -12.68 -2.67 31.40
C ALA A 21 -13.36 -3.16 30.12
N ALA A 22 -14.68 -2.94 29.99
CA ALA A 22 -15.41 -3.24 28.77
C ALA A 22 -14.89 -2.40 27.59
N GLY A 23 -14.70 -1.09 27.78
CA GLY A 23 -14.15 -0.20 26.75
C GLY A 23 -12.76 -0.63 26.27
N ILE A 24 -11.84 -0.93 27.18
CA ILE A 24 -10.50 -1.43 26.86
C ILE A 24 -10.59 -2.77 26.12
N TYR A 25 -11.48 -3.67 26.55
CA TYR A 25 -11.68 -4.95 25.88
C TYR A 25 -12.16 -4.78 24.42
N PHE A 26 -13.12 -3.88 24.18
CA PHE A 26 -13.58 -3.58 22.81
C PHE A 26 -12.46 -2.98 21.96
N LEU A 27 -11.73 -1.97 22.46
CA LEU A 27 -10.59 -1.38 21.75
C LEU A 27 -9.51 -2.41 21.42
N HIS A 28 -9.19 -3.30 22.35
CA HIS A 28 -8.20 -4.35 22.13
C HIS A 28 -8.69 -5.38 21.10
N LYS A 29 -9.98 -5.71 21.12
CA LYS A 29 -10.59 -6.60 20.13
C LYS A 29 -10.57 -5.97 18.73
N ASP A 30 -10.92 -4.69 18.63
CA ASP A 30 -10.90 -3.95 17.36
C ASP A 30 -9.47 -3.80 16.83
N TYR A 31 -8.49 -3.49 17.69
CA TYR A 31 -7.07 -3.47 17.33
C TYR A 31 -6.62 -4.82 16.76
N LYS A 32 -6.99 -5.93 17.40
CA LYS A 32 -6.60 -7.27 16.95
C LYS A 32 -7.26 -7.66 15.62
N ILE A 33 -8.51 -7.25 15.41
CA ILE A 33 -9.22 -7.45 14.13
C ILE A 33 -8.54 -6.65 13.01
N ALA A 34 -8.23 -5.37 13.26
CA ALA A 34 -7.54 -4.51 12.31
C ALA A 34 -6.12 -5.02 12.00
N HIS A 35 -5.39 -5.46 13.00
CA HIS A 35 -4.05 -6.01 12.79
C HIS A 35 -4.09 -7.31 11.97
N HIS A 36 -5.11 -8.15 12.18
CA HIS A 36 -5.30 -9.35 11.38
C HIS A 36 -5.59 -9.03 9.90
N SER A 37 -6.48 -8.06 9.62
CA SER A 37 -6.82 -7.70 8.24
C SER A 37 -5.62 -7.10 7.49
N ILE A 38 -4.83 -6.24 8.14
CA ILE A 38 -3.59 -5.68 7.56
C ILE A 38 -2.59 -6.80 7.27
N SER A 39 -2.39 -7.72 8.21
CA SER A 39 -1.42 -8.82 8.07
C SER A 39 -1.74 -9.80 6.92
N GLN A 40 -3.00 -9.85 6.47
CA GLN A 40 -3.42 -10.71 5.37
C GLN A 40 -3.15 -10.10 3.99
N GLN A 41 -2.99 -8.78 3.91
CA GLN A 41 -2.79 -8.06 2.64
C GLN A 41 -1.31 -7.75 2.35
N VAL A 42 -0.45 -7.84 3.37
CA VAL A 42 0.99 -7.64 3.22
C VAL A 42 1.72 -8.94 2.87
N VAL A 43 2.68 -8.84 1.97
CA VAL A 43 3.54 -9.93 1.49
C VAL A 43 4.90 -9.81 2.16
N GLU A 44 5.50 -10.96 2.51
CA GLU A 44 6.88 -11.02 2.98
C GLU A 44 7.84 -10.79 1.79
N VAL A 45 8.70 -9.79 1.93
CA VAL A 45 9.68 -9.36 0.94
C VAL A 45 11.05 -9.26 1.59
N GLU A 46 12.09 -9.59 0.85
CA GLU A 46 13.47 -9.48 1.30
C GLU A 46 14.07 -8.18 0.79
N VAL A 47 14.44 -7.29 1.70
CA VAL A 47 15.06 -6.00 1.37
C VAL A 47 16.39 -5.93 2.11
N ASN A 48 17.49 -5.76 1.38
CA ASN A 48 18.85 -5.70 1.92
C ASN A 48 19.24 -6.92 2.80
N GLY A 49 18.69 -8.10 2.52
CA GLY A 49 18.96 -9.34 3.26
C GLY A 49 18.12 -9.52 4.53
N GLU A 50 17.21 -8.59 4.83
CA GLU A 50 16.23 -8.70 5.92
C GLU A 50 14.84 -9.01 5.37
N LYS A 51 14.17 -10.01 5.96
CA LYS A 51 12.80 -10.37 5.62
C LYS A 51 11.84 -9.47 6.39
N GLN A 52 11.00 -8.75 5.67
CA GLN A 52 10.01 -7.83 6.25
C GLN A 52 8.65 -7.97 5.58
N LYS A 53 7.58 -7.70 6.34
CA LYS A 53 6.19 -7.69 5.86
C LYS A 53 5.80 -6.31 5.33
N SER A 54 6.51 -5.87 4.31
CA SER A 54 6.36 -4.54 3.72
C SER A 54 5.97 -4.57 2.24
N GLY A 55 5.71 -5.75 1.67
CA GLY A 55 5.19 -5.89 0.32
C GLY A 55 3.67 -5.73 0.29
N VAL A 56 3.13 -5.11 -0.75
CA VAL A 56 1.70 -5.10 -1.06
C VAL A 56 1.52 -5.53 -2.50
N LEU A 57 0.76 -6.60 -2.72
CA LEU A 57 0.45 -7.11 -4.06
C LEU A 57 -0.95 -6.63 -4.48
N ILE A 58 -0.99 -5.72 -5.44
CA ILE A 58 -2.22 -5.28 -6.10
C ILE A 58 -2.55 -6.28 -7.21
N LYS A 59 -3.54 -7.13 -6.98
CA LYS A 59 -3.97 -8.14 -7.98
C LYS A 59 -4.56 -7.56 -9.26
N LYS A 60 -5.13 -6.35 -9.19
CA LYS A 60 -5.79 -5.66 -10.30
C LYS A 60 -5.47 -4.17 -10.24
N CYS A 61 -4.59 -3.71 -11.13
CA CYS A 61 -4.15 -2.32 -11.17
C CYS A 61 -5.15 -1.47 -11.95
N ARG A 62 -5.77 -0.49 -11.27
CA ARG A 62 -6.73 0.45 -11.87
C ARG A 62 -6.15 1.19 -13.08
N TYR A 63 -4.87 1.57 -13.04
CA TYR A 63 -4.24 2.29 -14.14
C TYR A 63 -4.02 1.38 -15.35
N LEU A 64 -3.60 0.14 -15.14
CA LEU A 64 -3.37 -0.80 -16.26
C LEU A 64 -4.70 -1.31 -16.84
N GLU A 65 -5.65 -1.73 -16.01
CA GLU A 65 -6.95 -2.26 -16.46
C GLU A 65 -7.77 -1.23 -17.25
N ASN A 66 -7.82 0.02 -16.79
CA ASN A 66 -8.66 1.02 -17.44
C ASN A 66 -8.00 1.69 -18.64
N SER A 67 -6.68 1.90 -18.58
CA SER A 67 -5.98 2.64 -19.63
C SER A 67 -5.39 1.75 -20.71
N GLY A 68 -5.05 0.50 -20.37
CA GLY A 68 -4.35 -0.40 -21.29
C GLY A 68 -3.06 0.17 -21.85
N CYS A 69 -2.43 1.16 -21.21
CA CYS A 69 -1.22 1.81 -21.70
C CYS A 69 -0.15 1.87 -20.60
N VAL A 70 1.02 1.31 -20.89
CA VAL A 70 2.21 1.31 -20.02
C VAL A 70 2.61 2.74 -19.61
N GLY A 71 2.58 3.68 -20.56
CA GLY A 71 2.89 5.09 -20.31
C GLY A 71 2.05 5.74 -19.21
N MET A 72 0.76 5.40 -19.12
CA MET A 72 -0.12 5.93 -18.06
C MET A 72 0.20 5.32 -16.70
N CYS A 73 0.49 4.02 -16.65
CA CYS A 73 0.92 3.38 -15.40
C CYS A 73 2.18 4.04 -14.84
N ILE A 74 3.18 4.27 -15.68
CA ILE A 74 4.46 4.78 -15.22
C ILE A 74 4.37 6.27 -14.85
N ASN A 75 3.80 7.09 -15.72
CA ASN A 75 3.81 8.55 -15.54
C ASN A 75 2.75 9.06 -14.55
N MET A 76 1.65 8.32 -14.32
CA MET A 76 0.58 8.78 -13.41
C MET A 76 0.54 8.02 -12.09
N CYS A 77 1.07 6.80 -12.04
CA CYS A 77 1.05 5.99 -10.83
C CYS A 77 2.46 5.77 -10.30
N LYS A 78 3.33 5.07 -11.04
CA LYS A 78 4.64 4.63 -10.54
C LYS A 78 5.54 5.79 -10.13
N ILE A 79 5.91 6.66 -11.06
CA ILE A 79 6.90 7.72 -10.81
C ILE A 79 6.41 8.71 -9.75
N PRO A 80 5.19 9.28 -9.85
CA PRO A 80 4.72 10.23 -8.84
C PRO A 80 4.56 9.61 -7.45
N THR A 81 4.16 8.34 -7.36
CA THR A 81 3.99 7.67 -6.07
C THR A 81 5.34 7.36 -5.43
N GLN A 82 6.30 6.83 -6.20
CA GLN A 82 7.66 6.58 -5.70
C GLN A 82 8.33 7.88 -5.24
N ASP A 83 8.18 8.96 -6.01
CA ASP A 83 8.70 10.28 -5.68
C ASP A 83 8.07 10.82 -4.39
N PHE A 84 6.74 10.82 -4.27
CA PHE A 84 6.04 11.26 -3.08
C PHE A 84 6.48 10.48 -1.82
N PHE A 85 6.49 9.15 -1.88
CA PHE A 85 6.85 8.35 -0.72
C PHE A 85 8.33 8.52 -0.34
N THR A 86 9.22 8.59 -1.33
CA THR A 86 10.67 8.69 -1.08
C THR A 86 11.08 10.09 -0.63
N ASN A 87 10.61 11.14 -1.31
CA ASN A 87 11.09 12.51 -1.13
C ASN A 87 10.22 13.35 -0.20
N GLU A 88 8.89 13.20 -0.24
CA GLU A 88 7.99 13.97 0.63
C GLU A 88 7.72 13.27 1.96
N PHE A 89 7.47 11.96 1.93
CA PHE A 89 7.16 11.19 3.13
C PHE A 89 8.41 10.59 3.81
N GLY A 90 9.52 10.44 3.08
CA GLY A 90 10.79 9.92 3.63
C GLY A 90 10.81 8.40 3.84
N LEU A 91 9.90 7.65 3.19
CA LEU A 91 9.88 6.18 3.20
C LEU A 91 10.11 5.68 1.77
N PRO A 92 11.28 5.09 1.47
CA PRO A 92 11.55 4.55 0.13
C PRO A 92 10.47 3.54 -0.27
N LEU A 93 9.97 3.66 -1.49
CA LEU A 93 8.97 2.77 -2.05
C LEU A 93 9.39 2.40 -3.46
N THR A 94 9.43 1.09 -3.75
CA THR A 94 9.58 0.57 -5.10
C THR A 94 8.26 -0.01 -5.56
N MET A 95 7.92 0.23 -6.83
CA MET A 95 6.70 -0.26 -7.45
C MET A 95 7.06 -1.02 -8.73
N THR A 96 6.59 -2.25 -8.85
CA THR A 96 6.89 -3.15 -9.95
C THR A 96 5.59 -3.60 -10.60
N PRO A 97 5.16 -2.92 -11.68
CA PRO A 97 3.98 -3.34 -12.43
C PRO A 97 4.26 -4.63 -13.20
N ASN A 98 3.28 -5.52 -13.26
CA ASN A 98 3.28 -6.67 -14.15
C ASN A 98 2.28 -6.41 -15.28
N PHE A 99 2.78 -6.43 -16.50
CA PHE A 99 2.03 -6.09 -17.70
C PHE A 99 1.29 -7.29 -18.31
N GLU A 100 1.57 -8.51 -17.88
CA GLU A 100 0.87 -9.70 -18.39
C GLU A 100 -0.45 -9.93 -17.66
N ASP A 101 -0.45 -9.78 -16.33
CA ASP A 101 -1.61 -10.02 -15.46
C ASP A 101 -2.30 -8.72 -15.00
N MET A 102 -1.76 -7.55 -15.40
CA MET A 102 -2.21 -6.22 -14.96
C MET A 102 -2.15 -6.02 -13.44
N SER A 103 -1.26 -6.75 -12.75
CA SER A 103 -1.00 -6.59 -11.32
C SER A 103 0.12 -5.57 -11.06
N CYS A 104 0.31 -5.18 -9.80
CA CYS A 104 1.40 -4.30 -9.38
C CYS A 104 1.87 -4.65 -7.98
N GLU A 105 3.16 -4.84 -7.82
CA GLU A 105 3.80 -5.05 -6.52
C GLU A 105 4.34 -3.72 -5.98
N MET A 106 4.12 -3.46 -4.69
CA MET A 106 4.64 -2.30 -3.98
C MET A 106 5.50 -2.79 -2.83
N VAL A 107 6.76 -2.38 -2.76
CA VAL A 107 7.71 -2.78 -1.73
C VAL A 107 8.17 -1.55 -0.96
N TYR A 108 7.69 -1.41 0.27
CA TYR A 108 8.12 -0.33 1.17
C TYR A 108 9.49 -0.68 1.79
N GLY A 109 10.35 0.34 1.91
CA GLY A 109 11.73 0.23 2.38
C GLY A 109 12.75 -0.04 1.27
N GLN A 110 12.32 -0.34 0.05
CA GLN A 110 13.21 -0.52 -1.10
C GLN A 110 13.37 0.79 -1.87
N VAL A 111 14.61 1.21 -2.08
CA VAL A 111 14.93 2.42 -2.86
C VAL A 111 14.54 2.20 -4.32
N PRO A 112 13.71 3.09 -4.90
CA PRO A 112 13.31 2.96 -6.29
C PRO A 112 14.53 3.10 -7.22
N PRO A 113 14.61 2.30 -8.29
CA PRO A 113 15.64 2.46 -9.30
C PRO A 113 15.46 3.78 -10.06
N SER A 114 16.53 4.25 -10.70
CA SER A 114 16.43 5.37 -11.63
C SER A 114 15.55 4.99 -12.83
N PHE A 115 14.96 5.99 -13.50
CA PHE A 115 14.08 5.77 -14.65
C PHE A 115 14.76 4.99 -15.79
N GLU A 116 16.06 5.21 -16.01
CA GLU A 116 16.84 4.56 -17.07
C GLU A 116 17.15 3.08 -16.77
N GLU A 117 17.31 2.75 -15.49
CA GLU A 117 17.59 1.39 -15.01
C GLU A 117 16.31 0.56 -14.87
N ASP A 118 15.16 1.23 -14.73
CA ASP A 118 13.88 0.59 -14.50
C ASP A 118 13.45 -0.31 -15.67
N PRO A 119 13.21 -1.62 -15.46
CA PRO A 119 12.70 -2.50 -16.50
C PRO A 119 11.34 -2.07 -17.06
N ALA A 120 10.53 -1.36 -16.26
CA ALA A 120 9.21 -0.89 -16.69
C ALA A 120 9.31 0.23 -17.74
N SER A 121 10.34 1.08 -17.69
CA SER A 121 10.51 2.18 -18.64
C SER A 121 10.85 1.70 -20.06
N LYS A 122 11.35 0.46 -20.17
CA LYS A 122 11.77 -0.18 -21.43
C LYS A 122 10.68 -1.03 -22.09
N GLN A 123 9.50 -1.11 -21.49
CA GLN A 123 8.41 -1.96 -22.01
C GLN A 123 7.70 -1.31 -23.21
N PRO A 124 7.25 -2.10 -24.21
CA PRO A 124 6.42 -1.61 -25.30
C PRO A 124 5.02 -1.26 -24.80
N CYS A 125 4.31 -0.34 -25.48
CA CYS A 125 2.88 -0.17 -25.20
C CYS A 125 2.09 -1.41 -25.68
N TYR A 126 0.92 -1.68 -25.10
CA TYR A 126 0.02 -2.72 -25.61
C TYR A 126 -0.53 -2.37 -26.99
N ALA A 127 -0.12 -3.09 -28.03
CA ALA A 127 -0.52 -2.84 -29.41
C ALA A 127 -2.03 -2.94 -29.63
N ASP A 128 -2.69 -3.91 -28.98
CA ASP A 128 -4.11 -4.20 -29.21
C ASP A 128 -5.07 -3.25 -28.48
N ILE A 129 -4.59 -2.59 -27.42
CA ILE A 129 -5.45 -1.80 -26.51
C ILE A 129 -5.10 -0.30 -26.57
N CYS A 130 -3.83 0.04 -26.76
CA CYS A 130 -3.36 1.41 -26.70
C CYS A 130 -3.30 2.01 -28.12
N SER A 131 -4.11 3.03 -28.40
CA SER A 131 -4.19 3.68 -29.72
C SER A 131 -2.89 4.38 -30.17
N ILE A 132 -2.00 4.68 -29.23
CA ILE A 132 -0.69 5.33 -29.47
C ILE A 132 0.42 4.27 -29.66
N ALA A 133 0.11 2.98 -29.47
CA ALA A 133 1.09 1.94 -29.60
C ALA A 133 1.62 1.85 -31.03
N ASN A 134 2.95 1.81 -31.15
CA ASN A 134 3.61 1.43 -32.37
C ASN A 134 4.11 -0.01 -32.21
N PRO A 135 3.51 -1.00 -32.89
CA PRO A 135 3.89 -2.41 -32.76
C PRO A 135 5.33 -2.69 -33.23
N SER A 136 5.94 -1.77 -33.99
CA SER A 136 7.33 -1.88 -34.45
C SER A 136 8.35 -1.26 -33.47
N SER A 137 7.89 -0.58 -32.41
CA SER A 137 8.77 0.00 -31.38
C SER A 137 8.88 -0.92 -30.19
N SER A 138 10.12 -1.17 -29.72
CA SER A 138 10.37 -1.92 -28.49
C SER A 138 10.04 -1.15 -27.22
N VAL A 139 9.91 0.19 -27.31
CA VAL A 139 9.65 1.08 -26.17
C VAL A 139 8.40 1.91 -26.44
N CYS A 140 7.61 2.12 -25.39
CA CYS A 140 6.42 2.97 -25.46
C CYS A 140 6.81 4.44 -25.70
N PRO A 141 6.33 5.12 -26.76
CA PRO A 141 6.75 6.49 -27.10
C PRO A 141 6.50 7.53 -26.00
N LYS A 142 5.53 7.27 -25.11
CA LYS A 142 5.21 8.15 -23.96
C LYS A 142 6.17 7.99 -22.77
N LEU A 143 7.13 7.09 -22.86
CA LEU A 143 8.21 6.88 -21.88
C LEU A 143 9.55 7.40 -22.38
N GLN A 144 9.63 7.79 -23.66
CA GLN A 144 10.79 8.46 -24.21
C GLN A 144 10.61 9.96 -23.94
N ALA A 145 11.54 10.53 -23.18
CA ALA A 145 11.59 11.97 -22.91
C ALA A 145 11.92 12.75 -24.18
#